data_AF-D5ABK1-F1
#
_entry.id   AF-D5ABK1-F1
#
_cell.length_a   1.000
_cell.length_b   1.000
_cell.length_c   1.000
_cell.angle_alpha   90.00
_cell.angle_beta   90.00
_cell.angle_gamma   90.00
#
_symmetry.space_group_name_H-M   'P 1'
#
loop_
_entity.id
_entity.type
_entity.pdbx_description
1 polymer ?
#
loop_
_entity_poly.entity_id
_entity_poly.type
_entity_poly.pdbx_seq_one_letter_code
_entity_poly.pdbx_strand_id
1 'polypeptide(L)'
;MADLASSVTSQESPHSEDTNNNSHNQGSNAREQDRFLPIANISRIMKKAVPANAKIAKDAKDTVQECVSEFISFITSEASDKCQREKRKTINGDDLLWAMGTLGFEDYVEPLKLYLHKYREMEGDSKGAAASKSGMGDPTKKDLSNFGAVANIR
;
A
#
# COMPACT_ATOMS: atom_id res chain seq x y z
N MET A 1 -29.86 46.64 -55.60
CA MET A 1 -29.00 46.11 -56.68
C MET A 1 -27.78 47.01 -56.79
N ALA A 2 -26.67 46.55 -56.22
CA ALA A 2 -25.29 47.01 -56.40
C ALA A 2 -24.45 46.13 -55.47
N ASP A 3 -23.21 45.78 -55.72
CA ASP A 3 -22.48 45.45 -56.94
C ASP A 3 -21.29 44.63 -56.40
N LEU A 4 -20.83 43.66 -57.17
CA LEU A 4 -19.78 42.73 -56.79
C LEU A 4 -18.43 43.32 -57.28
N ALA A 5 -17.56 43.72 -56.37
CA ALA A 5 -16.15 44.02 -56.66
C ALA A 5 -15.29 43.29 -55.61
N SER A 6 -14.44 42.33 -56.03
CA SER A 6 -12.99 42.50 -56.26
C SER A 6 -12.25 42.76 -54.93
N SER A 7 -11.18 42.09 -54.52
CA SER A 7 -10.13 41.36 -55.21
C SER A 7 -9.21 40.71 -54.14
N VAL A 8 -8.48 39.66 -54.55
CA VAL A 8 -7.18 39.16 -54.05
C VAL A 8 -6.76 39.29 -52.56
N THR A 9 -6.30 38.18 -51.97
CA THR A 9 -4.86 37.85 -51.83
C THR A 9 -4.66 36.61 -50.94
N SER A 10 -3.82 35.70 -51.41
CA SER A 10 -3.37 34.45 -50.80
C SER A 10 -2.60 34.62 -49.48
N GLN A 11 -2.64 33.62 -48.59
CA GLN A 11 -1.48 33.10 -47.86
C GLN A 11 -1.81 31.77 -47.15
N GLU A 12 -0.77 30.94 -46.99
CA GLU A 12 -0.76 29.48 -46.78
C GLU A 12 -0.61 29.05 -45.30
N SER A 13 -0.95 27.77 -45.03
CA SER A 13 -0.45 26.86 -43.97
C SER A 13 -1.13 26.86 -42.58
N PRO A 14 -1.03 25.78 -41.76
CA PRO A 14 -1.01 24.33 -42.05
C PRO A 14 -1.85 23.47 -41.06
N HIS A 15 -1.93 22.17 -41.35
CA HIS A 15 -2.25 21.01 -40.50
C HIS A 15 -2.98 21.21 -39.14
N SER A 16 -4.22 20.74 -39.09
CA SER A 16 -4.90 20.37 -37.84
C SER A 16 -4.34 19.03 -37.33
N GLU A 17 -3.59 19.08 -36.23
CA GLU A 17 -3.20 17.91 -35.44
C GLU A 17 -4.42 17.39 -34.66
N ASP A 18 -4.86 16.18 -34.98
CA ASP A 18 -5.76 15.39 -34.14
C ASP A 18 -5.04 15.02 -32.84
N THR A 19 -5.27 15.79 -31.78
CA THR A 19 -4.81 15.45 -30.43
C THR A 19 -5.71 14.35 -29.87
N ASN A 20 -5.31 13.09 -30.10
CA ASN A 20 -5.85 11.91 -29.45
C ASN A 20 -5.46 11.90 -27.96
N ASN A 21 -6.31 12.48 -27.11
CA ASN A 21 -6.14 12.48 -25.66
C ASN A 21 -6.67 11.16 -25.07
N ASN A 22 -5.87 10.09 -25.11
CA ASN A 22 -6.20 8.85 -24.40
C ASN A 22 -4.96 8.12 -23.88
N SER A 23 -4.20 8.75 -22.97
CA SER A 23 -3.14 8.03 -22.26
C SER A 23 -2.80 8.70 -20.92
N HIS A 24 -3.70 8.61 -19.94
CA HIS A 24 -3.37 8.91 -18.54
C HIS A 24 -4.00 7.96 -17.51
N ASN A 25 -4.75 6.92 -17.94
CA ASN A 25 -5.50 6.07 -17.01
C ASN A 25 -4.95 4.64 -16.81
N GLN A 26 -3.82 4.28 -17.44
CA GLN A 26 -3.22 2.94 -17.28
C GLN A 26 -2.17 2.86 -16.16
N GLY A 27 -1.53 3.98 -15.80
CA GLY A 27 -0.50 4.01 -14.75
C GLY A 27 -1.05 4.03 -13.31
N SER A 28 -2.28 4.49 -13.12
CA SER A 28 -2.95 4.55 -11.81
C SER A 28 -3.33 3.14 -11.31
N ASN A 29 -3.95 2.35 -12.18
CA ASN A 29 -4.42 0.99 -11.85
C ASN A 29 -3.28 0.05 -11.42
N ALA A 30 -2.10 0.15 -12.05
CA ALA A 30 -0.95 -0.66 -11.67
C ALA A 30 -0.45 -0.34 -10.25
N ARG A 31 -0.41 0.95 -9.89
CA ARG A 31 0.00 1.41 -8.54
C ARG A 31 -1.02 1.04 -7.46
N GLU A 32 -2.31 1.00 -7.82
CA GLU A 32 -3.35 0.55 -6.89
C GLU A 32 -3.32 -0.96 -6.66
N GLN A 33 -2.88 -1.75 -7.63
CA GLN A 33 -2.71 -3.19 -7.40
C GLN A 33 -1.51 -3.49 -6.48
N ASP A 34 -0.47 -2.66 -6.48
CA ASP A 34 0.70 -2.83 -5.60
C ASP A 34 0.39 -2.72 -4.10
N ARG A 35 -0.70 -2.02 -3.73
CA ARG A 35 -1.12 -1.90 -2.32
C ARG A 35 -1.98 -3.07 -1.82
N PHE A 36 -2.46 -3.92 -2.72
CA PHE A 36 -3.38 -5.00 -2.37
C PHE A 36 -2.64 -6.31 -2.12
N LEU A 37 -3.04 -7.02 -1.06
CA LEU A 37 -2.60 -8.39 -0.85
C LEU A 37 -3.21 -9.32 -1.89
N PRO A 38 -2.54 -10.42 -2.29
CA PRO A 38 -3.09 -11.36 -3.25
C PRO A 38 -4.47 -11.87 -2.82
N ILE A 39 -5.46 -11.76 -3.71
CA ILE A 39 -6.85 -12.13 -3.43
C ILE A 39 -7.00 -13.59 -2.98
N ALA A 40 -6.09 -14.47 -3.39
CA ALA A 40 -6.04 -15.86 -2.96
C ALA A 40 -5.77 -16.01 -1.46
N ASN A 41 -4.90 -15.17 -0.89
CA ASN A 41 -4.59 -15.17 0.53
C ASN A 41 -5.80 -14.65 1.34
N ILE A 42 -6.41 -13.56 0.88
CA ILE A 42 -7.65 -13.02 1.47
C ILE A 42 -8.76 -14.07 1.45
N SER A 43 -9.02 -14.68 0.29
CA SER A 43 -10.06 -15.70 0.13
C SER A 43 -9.83 -16.91 1.04
N ARG A 44 -8.57 -17.33 1.24
CA ARG A 44 -8.22 -18.45 2.12
C ARG A 44 -8.52 -18.13 3.59
N ILE A 45 -8.23 -16.92 4.04
CA ILE A 45 -8.48 -16.49 5.42
C ILE A 45 -9.99 -16.34 5.66
N MET A 46 -10.70 -15.63 4.77
CA MET A 46 -12.15 -15.48 4.87
C MET A 46 -12.85 -16.85 4.91
N LYS A 47 -12.32 -17.86 4.20
CA LYS A 47 -12.86 -19.21 4.24
C LYS A 47 -12.77 -19.93 5.58
N LYS A 48 -11.83 -19.56 6.43
CA LYS A 48 -11.73 -20.12 7.79
C LYS A 48 -12.83 -19.60 8.72
N ALA A 49 -13.43 -18.45 8.40
CA ALA A 49 -14.47 -17.81 9.21
C ALA A 49 -15.91 -18.23 8.83
N VAL A 50 -16.08 -19.09 7.81
CA VAL A 50 -17.39 -19.52 7.31
C VAL A 50 -17.44 -21.05 7.17
N PRO A 51 -18.64 -21.66 7.10
CA PRO A 51 -18.77 -23.10 6.85
C PRO A 51 -18.03 -23.55 5.59
N ALA A 52 -17.49 -24.78 5.62
CA ALA A 52 -16.63 -25.31 4.55
C ALA A 52 -17.30 -25.32 3.17
N ASN A 53 -18.60 -25.55 3.12
CA ASN A 53 -19.41 -25.59 1.90
C ASN A 53 -19.95 -24.23 1.45
N ALA A 54 -19.81 -23.18 2.25
CA ALA A 54 -20.30 -21.86 1.89
C ALA A 54 -19.58 -21.37 0.62
N LYS A 55 -20.13 -20.36 -0.07
CA LYS A 55 -19.43 -19.62 -1.13
C LYS A 55 -19.25 -18.17 -0.68
N ILE A 56 -18.14 -17.55 -1.07
CA ILE A 56 -17.90 -16.11 -0.82
C ILE A 56 -18.00 -15.43 -2.18
N ALA A 57 -18.87 -14.42 -2.28
CA ALA A 57 -19.05 -13.63 -3.49
C ALA A 57 -17.75 -12.92 -3.88
N LYS A 58 -17.58 -12.61 -5.17
CA LYS A 58 -16.41 -11.85 -5.66
C LYS A 58 -16.32 -10.50 -4.95
N ASP A 59 -17.41 -9.75 -4.95
CA ASP A 59 -17.46 -8.40 -4.36
C ASP A 59 -17.09 -8.40 -2.88
N ALA A 60 -17.51 -9.42 -2.12
CA ALA A 60 -17.12 -9.55 -0.72
C ALA A 60 -15.61 -9.76 -0.53
N LYS A 61 -14.92 -10.45 -1.46
CA LYS A 61 -13.47 -10.62 -1.40
C LYS A 61 -12.75 -9.31 -1.74
N ASP A 62 -13.26 -8.59 -2.74
CA ASP A 62 -12.71 -7.31 -3.18
C ASP A 62 -12.86 -6.25 -2.07
N THR A 63 -14.04 -6.16 -1.43
CA THR A 63 -14.26 -5.28 -0.27
C THR A 63 -13.32 -5.61 0.87
N VAL A 64 -13.14 -6.89 1.24
CA VAL A 64 -12.22 -7.25 2.31
C VAL A 64 -10.76 -6.99 1.91
N GLN A 65 -10.39 -7.14 0.64
CA GLN A 65 -9.06 -6.79 0.16
C GLN A 65 -8.78 -5.29 0.34
N GLU A 66 -9.74 -4.42 0.01
CA GLU A 66 -9.67 -2.98 0.26
C GLU A 66 -9.57 -2.67 1.76
N CYS A 67 -10.47 -3.25 2.57
CA CYS A 67 -10.48 -3.04 4.02
C CYS A 67 -9.17 -3.47 4.69
N VAL A 68 -8.54 -4.55 4.24
CA VAL A 68 -7.27 -5.03 4.83
C VAL A 68 -6.12 -4.08 4.49
N SER A 69 -6.09 -3.54 3.27
CA SER A 69 -5.10 -2.52 2.91
C SER A 69 -5.30 -1.23 3.71
N GLU A 70 -6.54 -0.81 3.93
CA GLU A 70 -6.85 0.33 4.80
C GLU A 70 -6.49 0.04 6.26
N PHE A 71 -6.78 -1.16 6.77
CA PHE A 71 -6.41 -1.57 8.12
C PHE A 71 -4.89 -1.50 8.36
N ILE A 72 -4.08 -1.95 7.40
CA ILE A 72 -2.62 -1.83 7.48
C ILE A 72 -2.22 -0.35 7.58
N SER A 73 -2.75 0.50 6.70
CA SER A 73 -2.48 1.94 6.74
C SER A 73 -2.93 2.58 8.06
N PHE A 74 -4.11 2.23 8.55
CA PHE A 74 -4.67 2.77 9.79
C PHE A 74 -3.79 2.47 11.01
N ILE A 75 -3.46 1.19 11.24
CA ILE A 75 -2.61 0.80 12.37
C ILE A 75 -1.20 1.40 12.25
N THR A 76 -0.63 1.37 11.04
CA THR A 76 0.74 1.87 10.84
C THR A 76 0.84 3.38 10.98
N SER A 77 -0.22 4.13 10.67
CA SER A 77 -0.29 5.57 10.88
C SER A 77 -0.22 5.92 12.37
N GLU A 78 -1.03 5.26 13.20
CA GLU A 78 -1.04 5.49 14.66
C GLU A 78 0.31 5.09 15.31
N ALA A 79 0.89 3.97 14.87
CA ALA A 79 2.22 3.55 15.32
C ALA A 79 3.33 4.53 14.87
N SER A 80 3.22 5.06 13.65
CA SER A 80 4.12 6.09 13.12
C SER A 80 4.07 7.35 13.97
N ASP A 81 2.87 7.83 14.31
CA ASP A 81 2.69 9.04 15.13
C ASP A 81 3.36 8.88 16.50
N LYS A 82 3.18 7.74 17.16
CA LYS A 82 3.91 7.45 18.41
C LYS A 82 5.42 7.46 18.20
N CYS A 83 5.92 6.73 17.20
CA CYS A 83 7.35 6.66 16.89
C CYS A 83 7.95 8.06 16.69
N GLN A 84 7.25 8.92 15.95
CA GLN A 84 7.68 10.28 15.66
C GLN A 84 7.64 11.19 16.90
N ARG A 85 6.59 11.10 17.74
CA ARG A 85 6.54 11.82 19.04
C ARG A 85 7.72 11.45 19.93
N GLU A 86 8.18 10.21 19.87
CA GLU A 86 9.37 9.73 20.58
C GLU A 86 10.69 10.06 19.87
N LYS A 87 10.66 10.89 18.82
CA LYS A 87 11.82 11.32 18.01
C LYS A 87 12.58 10.17 17.35
N ARG A 88 11.91 9.04 17.11
CA ARG A 88 12.45 7.90 16.37
C ARG A 88 12.03 7.96 14.90
N LYS A 89 12.89 7.44 14.02
CA LYS A 89 12.62 7.34 12.57
C LYS A 89 12.16 5.95 12.12
N THR A 90 12.22 4.98 13.02
CA THR A 90 11.95 3.57 12.72
C THR A 90 10.90 3.05 13.69
N ILE A 91 9.76 2.67 13.13
CA ILE A 91 8.67 2.00 13.84
C ILE A 91 9.17 0.61 14.27
N ASN A 92 8.91 0.23 15.51
CA ASN A 92 9.24 -1.10 16.03
C ASN A 92 7.97 -1.87 16.46
N GLY A 93 8.14 -3.11 16.91
CA GLY A 93 7.02 -3.94 17.34
C GLY A 93 6.24 -3.38 18.55
N ASP A 94 6.91 -2.63 19.44
CA ASP A 94 6.29 -2.04 20.63
C ASP A 94 5.41 -0.83 20.28
N ASP A 95 5.67 -0.17 19.15
CA ASP A 95 4.79 0.85 18.58
C ASP A 95 3.49 0.25 18.07
N LEU A 96 3.57 -0.87 17.35
CA LEU A 96 2.40 -1.58 16.83
C LEU A 96 1.53 -2.12 17.96
N LEU A 97 2.13 -2.68 19.01
CA LEU A 97 1.39 -3.17 20.18
C LEU A 97 0.63 -2.03 20.89
N TRP A 98 1.25 -0.85 21.00
CA TRP A 98 0.59 0.33 21.57
C TRP A 98 -0.54 0.84 20.67
N ALA A 99 -0.35 0.89 19.36
CA ALA A 99 -1.37 1.30 18.42
C ALA A 99 -2.60 0.37 18.49
N MET A 100 -2.39 -0.95 18.53
CA MET A 100 -3.48 -1.92 18.68
C MET A 100 -4.31 -1.67 19.94
N GLY A 101 -3.66 -1.40 21.08
CA GLY A 101 -4.37 -1.09 22.32
C GLY A 101 -5.09 0.27 22.29
N THR A 102 -4.50 1.27 21.62
CA THR A 102 -5.08 2.63 21.55
C THR A 102 -6.29 2.69 20.63
N LEU A 103 -6.30 1.87 19.56
CA LEU A 103 -7.35 1.86 18.55
C LEU A 103 -8.51 0.90 18.85
N GLY A 104 -8.54 0.27 20.03
CA GLY A 104 -9.62 -0.64 20.44
C GLY A 104 -9.48 -2.08 19.93
N PHE A 105 -8.26 -2.52 19.61
CA PHE A 105 -7.93 -3.89 19.21
C PHE A 105 -7.18 -4.64 20.33
N GLU A 106 -7.57 -4.43 21.59
CA GLU A 106 -6.87 -4.94 22.78
C GLU A 106 -6.78 -6.48 22.79
N ASP A 107 -7.79 -7.16 22.26
CA ASP A 107 -7.82 -8.63 22.15
C ASP A 107 -6.67 -9.19 21.30
N TYR A 108 -6.06 -8.36 20.44
CA TYR A 108 -4.90 -8.75 19.63
C TYR A 108 -3.56 -8.52 20.32
N VAL A 109 -3.51 -7.69 21.38
CA VAL A 109 -2.25 -7.27 22.01
C VAL A 109 -1.49 -8.45 22.60
N GLU A 110 -2.15 -9.31 23.36
CA GLU A 110 -1.48 -10.43 24.03
C GLU A 110 -0.97 -11.50 23.05
N PRO A 111 -1.76 -11.95 22.06
CA PRO A 111 -1.25 -12.81 20.99
C PRO A 111 -0.05 -12.22 20.25
N LEU A 112 -0.08 -10.91 19.95
CA LEU A 112 0.99 -10.23 19.22
C LEU A 112 2.26 -10.07 20.06
N LYS A 113 2.16 -9.86 21.38
CA LYS A 113 3.33 -9.86 22.28
C LYS A 113 4.05 -11.21 22.27
N LEU A 114 3.29 -12.30 22.36
CA LEU A 114 3.86 -13.65 22.30
C LEU A 114 4.55 -13.89 20.96
N TYR A 115 3.93 -13.45 19.86
CA TYR A 115 4.54 -13.54 18.53
C TYR A 115 5.84 -12.73 18.45
N LEU A 116 5.84 -11.48 18.91
CA LEU A 116 7.01 -10.60 18.89
C LEU A 116 8.17 -11.17 19.71
N HIS A 117 7.87 -11.78 20.86
CA HIS A 117 8.87 -12.44 21.69
C HIS A 117 9.54 -13.60 20.93
N LYS A 118 8.74 -14.52 20.38
CA LYS A 118 9.26 -15.65 19.57
C LYS A 118 10.05 -15.20 18.34
N TYR A 119 9.59 -14.15 17.67
CA TYR A 119 10.31 -13.56 16.54
C TYR A 119 11.70 -13.07 16.94
N ARG A 120 11.81 -12.39 18.09
CA ARG A 120 13.10 -11.92 18.64
C ARG A 120 14.03 -13.06 19.03
N GLU A 121 13.51 -14.17 19.56
CA GLU A 121 14.31 -15.38 19.84
C GLU A 121 14.90 -15.97 18.54
N MET A 122 14.07 -16.14 17.51
CA MET A 122 14.50 -16.69 16.21
C MET A 122 15.52 -15.80 15.48
N GLU A 123 15.33 -14.48 15.50
CA GLU A 123 16.30 -13.53 14.92
C GLU A 123 17.57 -13.39 15.77
N GLY A 124 17.45 -13.55 17.09
CA GLY A 124 18.58 -13.54 18.02
C GLY A 124 19.55 -14.70 17.79
N ASP A 125 19.03 -15.92 17.59
CA ASP A 125 19.82 -17.11 17.27
C ASP A 125 20.52 -17.00 15.91
N SER A 126 19.90 -16.32 14.95
CA SER A 126 20.47 -16.08 13.61
C SER A 126 21.69 -15.14 13.65
N LYS A 127 21.79 -14.28 14.67
CA LYS A 127 22.94 -13.38 14.87
C LYS A 127 24.08 -14.00 15.69
N GLY A 128 23.83 -15.13 16.36
CA GLY A 128 24.86 -15.89 17.10
C GLY A 128 25.82 -16.69 16.21
N ALA A 129 25.43 -17.00 14.96
CA ALA A 129 26.24 -17.80 14.02
C ALA A 129 26.93 -17.00 12.91
N ALA A 130 26.66 -15.69 12.79
CA ALA A 130 27.09 -14.87 11.65
C ALA A 130 28.17 -13.82 11.98
N ALA A 131 28.86 -13.94 13.12
CA ALA A 131 30.05 -13.13 13.42
C ALA A 131 31.31 -13.65 12.68
N SER A 132 31.18 -14.01 11.40
CA SER A 132 32.31 -14.08 10.48
C SER A 132 31.81 -14.03 9.03
N LYS A 133 32.34 -13.05 8.27
CA LYS A 133 32.23 -12.81 6.81
C LYS A 133 31.18 -11.81 6.33
N SER A 134 31.67 -10.57 6.19
CA SER A 134 31.60 -9.71 5.01
C SER A 134 30.43 -9.85 4.02
N GLY A 135 29.67 -8.76 3.90
CA GLY A 135 29.32 -8.12 2.62
C GLY A 135 28.49 -8.93 1.62
N MET A 136 27.17 -8.79 1.70
CA MET A 136 26.30 -8.82 0.52
C MET A 136 25.01 -8.04 0.83
N GLY A 137 24.68 -7.05 -0.01
CA GLY A 137 23.51 -6.21 0.15
C GLY A 137 22.22 -7.01 -0.01
N ASP A 138 21.31 -6.82 0.95
CA ASP A 138 19.97 -7.42 0.96
C ASP A 138 19.03 -6.68 -0.03
N PRO A 139 18.43 -7.38 -1.02
CA PRO A 139 17.50 -6.78 -1.97
C PRO A 139 16.07 -6.55 -1.40
N THR A 140 15.81 -6.83 -0.12
CA THR A 140 14.45 -6.75 0.45
C THR A 140 14.10 -5.41 1.10
N LYS A 141 14.97 -4.40 1.03
CA LYS A 141 14.60 -3.01 1.33
C LYS A 141 13.76 -2.42 0.19
N LYS A 142 12.53 -2.92 -0.03
CA LYS A 142 11.48 -2.06 -0.56
C LYS A 142 11.15 -1.09 0.55
N ASP A 143 11.59 0.15 0.35
CA ASP A 143 11.33 1.31 1.18
C ASP A 143 9.96 1.27 1.88
N LEU A 144 9.93 0.88 3.16
CA LEU A 144 8.79 1.13 4.04
C LEU A 144 8.54 2.64 4.21
N SER A 145 9.49 3.48 3.78
CA SER A 145 9.30 4.92 3.66
C SER A 145 8.16 5.29 2.71
N ASN A 146 7.83 4.43 1.72
CA ASN A 146 6.68 4.66 0.84
C ASN A 146 5.33 4.30 1.49
N PHE A 147 5.31 3.49 2.56
CA PHE A 147 4.10 3.36 3.39
C PHE A 147 3.85 4.62 4.23
N GLY A 148 4.90 5.33 4.63
CA GLY A 148 4.78 6.66 5.23
C GLY A 148 4.17 7.71 4.28
N ALA A 149 4.25 7.50 2.96
CA ALA A 149 3.62 8.37 1.97
C ALA A 149 2.11 8.11 1.80
N VAL A 150 1.63 6.87 1.99
CA VAL A 150 0.18 6.57 1.99
C VAL A 150 -0.53 7.08 3.26
N ALA A 151 0.18 7.28 4.37
CA ALA A 151 -0.34 7.92 5.57
C ALA A 151 -0.60 9.45 5.43
N ASN A 152 -0.24 10.06 4.30
CA ASN A 152 -0.43 11.50 4.03
C ASN A 152 -1.59 11.81 3.07
N ILE A 153 -2.44 10.84 2.73
CA ILE A 153 -3.64 11.10 1.92
C ILE A 153 -4.81 11.32 2.89
N ARG A 154 -5.05 12.60 3.21
CA ARG A 154 -6.31 13.11 3.75
C ARG A 154 -7.20 13.56 2.61
#